data_AF-A0AAV5W3Z4-F1
#
_entry.id   AF-A0AAV5W3Z4-F1
#
_cell.length_a   1.000
_cell.length_b   1.000
_cell.length_c   1.000
_cell.angle_alpha   90.00
_cell.angle_beta   90.00
_cell.angle_gamma   90.00
#
_symmetry.space_group_name_H-M   'P 1'
#
loop_
_entity.id
_entity.type
_entity.pdbx_description
1 polymer ?
#
loop_
_entity_poly.entity_id
_entity_poly.type
_entity_poly.pdbx_seq_one_letter_code
_entity_poly.pdbx_strand_id
1 'polypeptide(L)'
;GTIFYVKFGSNSSIYVLHNGQKVEAIKSWDGKIYNFECFGNALYFETNTKKIYKATFQPSNEIRLTFIRDLEKGESSEDILLRRKINGKEVIYRACDDPKNGIIVDVEDEKLSGCWIRAIHRGKLIYSNDELEEATANSLSPKI
;
A
#
# COMPACT_ATOMS: atom_id res chain seq x y z
N GLY A 1 -16.87 3.52 0.31
CA GLY A 1 -15.43 3.59 0.62
C GLY A 1 -15.03 5.04 0.71
N THR A 2 -13.96 5.34 1.43
CA THR A 2 -13.41 6.71 1.54
C THR A 2 -12.33 6.92 0.49
N ILE A 3 -12.42 8.01 -0.27
CA ILE A 3 -11.37 8.40 -1.22
C ILE A 3 -10.42 9.36 -0.50
N PHE A 4 -9.17 8.93 -0.34
CA PHE A 4 -8.09 9.77 0.18
C PHE A 4 -7.33 10.39 -0.99
N TYR A 5 -6.97 11.66 -0.82
CA TYR A 5 -6.09 12.37 -1.72
C TYR A 5 -4.78 12.63 -0.99
N VAL A 6 -3.67 12.28 -1.62
CA VAL A 6 -2.32 12.50 -1.11
C VAL A 6 -1.62 13.51 -2.00
N LYS A 7 -1.22 14.64 -1.42
CA LYS A 7 -0.39 15.65 -2.10
C LYS A 7 1.06 15.38 -1.75
N PHE A 8 1.90 15.13 -2.76
CA PHE A 8 3.35 14.99 -2.58
C PHE A 8 4.07 16.35 -2.53
N GLY A 9 5.22 16.38 -1.86
CA GLY A 9 6.10 17.56 -1.80
C GLY A 9 6.73 17.76 -0.42
N SER A 10 7.43 18.88 -0.23
CA SER A 10 8.00 19.30 1.07
C SER A 10 6.94 19.36 2.17
N ASN A 11 5.73 19.79 1.80
CA ASN A 11 4.55 19.82 2.67
C ASN A 11 3.52 18.78 2.20
N SER A 12 3.89 17.50 2.30
CA SER A 12 2.96 16.42 1.97
C SER A 12 1.69 16.54 2.83
N SER A 13 0.51 16.38 2.24
CA SER A 13 -0.76 16.41 2.98
C SER A 13 -1.72 15.32 2.52
N ILE A 14 -2.61 14.93 3.44
CA ILE A 14 -3.66 13.94 3.20
C ILE A 14 -4.98 14.67 3.41
N TYR A 15 -5.92 14.52 2.48
CA TYR A 15 -7.26 15.08 2.64
C TYR A 15 -8.33 14.17 2.04
N VAL A 16 -9.58 14.40 2.42
CA VAL A 16 -10.76 13.80 1.79
C VAL A 16 -11.70 14.90 1.35
N LEU A 17 -12.53 14.62 0.35
CA LEU A 17 -13.66 15.47 -0.02
C LEU A 17 -14.94 14.85 0.55
N HIS A 18 -15.56 15.49 1.55
CA HIS A 18 -16.82 15.06 2.14
C HIS A 18 -17.86 16.19 2.03
N ASN A 19 -19.01 15.91 1.42
CA ASN A 19 -20.14 16.85 1.31
C ASN A 19 -19.71 18.20 0.67
N GLY A 20 -18.86 18.14 -0.35
CA GLY A 20 -18.33 19.33 -1.03
C GLY A 20 -17.27 20.11 -0.23
N GLN A 21 -16.90 19.65 0.97
CA GLN A 21 -15.88 20.27 1.82
C GLN A 21 -14.59 19.46 1.80
N LYS A 22 -13.45 20.17 1.79
CA LYS A 22 -12.14 19.57 1.97
C LYS A 22 -11.87 19.39 3.46
N VAL A 23 -11.72 18.14 3.90
CA VAL A 23 -11.22 17.82 5.24
C VAL A 23 -9.76 17.42 5.11
N GLU A 24 -8.87 18.24 5.65
CA GLU A 24 -7.43 18.00 5.61
C GLU A 24 -6.96 17.41 6.94
N ALA A 25 -6.08 16.42 6.87
CA ALA A 25 -5.49 15.81 8.04
C ALA A 25 -4.52 16.78 8.70
N ILE A 26 -4.59 16.90 10.03
CA ILE A 26 -3.56 17.60 10.80
C ILE A 26 -2.32 16.72 10.77
N LYS A 27 -1.21 17.22 10.21
CA LYS A 27 0.03 16.44 10.11
C LYS A 27 0.52 16.02 11.49
N SER A 28 0.50 14.72 11.75
CA SER A 28 1.00 14.11 12.99
C SER A 28 1.92 12.90 12.72
N TRP A 29 2.51 12.84 11.52
CA TRP A 29 3.51 11.85 11.13
C TRP A 29 4.87 12.49 10.92
N ASP A 30 5.91 11.69 11.08
CA ASP A 30 7.30 12.11 10.89
C ASP A 30 7.75 11.91 9.43
N GLY A 31 8.58 12.82 8.94
CA GLY A 31 9.12 12.77 7.58
C GLY A 31 8.13 13.12 6.45
N LYS A 32 8.45 12.61 5.26
CA LYS A 32 7.69 12.73 4.01
C LYS A 32 7.06 11.38 3.67
N ILE A 33 5.87 11.41 3.09
CA ILE A 33 5.22 10.20 2.58
C ILE A 33 6.05 9.68 1.41
N TYR A 34 6.43 8.41 1.48
CA TYR A 34 7.25 7.72 0.49
C TYR A 34 6.40 6.78 -0.36
N ASN A 35 5.66 5.87 0.29
CA ASN A 35 4.72 4.94 -0.34
C ASN A 35 3.36 4.99 0.35
N PHE A 36 2.29 4.66 -0.36
CA PHE A 36 0.96 4.53 0.24
C PHE A 36 0.04 3.61 -0.55
N GLU A 37 -0.96 3.04 0.14
CA GLU A 37 -2.04 2.30 -0.50
C GLU A 37 -3.31 2.37 0.35
N CYS A 38 -4.47 2.25 -0.29
CA CYS A 38 -5.74 2.14 0.40
C CYS A 38 -6.08 0.66 0.63
N PHE A 39 -6.39 0.30 1.87
CA PHE A 39 -6.93 -1.01 2.20
C PHE A 39 -8.14 -0.87 3.14
N GLY A 40 -9.28 -1.42 2.72
CA GLY A 40 -10.56 -1.18 3.37
C GLY A 40 -10.97 0.29 3.31
N ASN A 41 -11.29 0.89 4.47
CA ASN A 41 -11.65 2.32 4.58
C ASN A 41 -10.51 3.17 5.16
N ALA A 42 -9.26 2.76 4.94
CA ALA A 42 -8.09 3.45 5.47
C ALA A 42 -7.00 3.59 4.41
N LEU A 43 -6.25 4.68 4.53
CA LEU A 43 -4.99 4.88 3.82
C LEU A 43 -3.86 4.42 4.74
N TYR A 44 -3.01 3.54 4.26
CA TYR A 44 -1.78 3.15 4.92
C TYR A 44 -0.60 3.76 4.15
N PHE A 45 0.39 4.27 4.86
CA PHE A 45 1.53 4.91 4.22
C PHE A 45 2.83 4.74 5.00
N GLU A 46 3.91 4.60 4.26
CA GLU A 46 5.29 4.62 4.76
C GLU A 46 5.85 6.04 4.62
N THR A 47 6.63 6.47 5.60
CA THR A 47 7.43 7.69 5.52
C THR A 47 8.90 7.38 5.25
N ASN A 48 9.63 8.36 4.70
CA ASN A 48 11.07 8.24 4.49
C ASN A 48 11.88 8.04 5.79
N THR A 49 11.27 8.24 6.97
CA THR A 49 11.86 7.91 8.28
C THR A 49 11.55 6.48 8.73
N LYS A 50 11.10 5.62 7.80
CA LYS A 50 10.86 4.18 8.00
C LYS A 50 9.81 3.91 9.07
N LYS A 51 8.72 4.69 9.04
CA LYS A 51 7.55 4.54 9.91
C LYS A 51 6.30 4.29 9.08
N ILE A 52 5.42 3.43 9.58
CA ILE A 52 4.14 3.11 8.98
C ILE A 52 3.03 3.79 9.77
N TYR A 53 2.15 4.47 9.05
CA TYR A 53 0.99 5.18 9.59
C TYR A 53 -0.28 4.72 8.90
N LYS A 54 -1.40 4.95 9.59
CA LYS A 54 -2.76 4.73 9.09
C LYS A 54 -3.55 6.03 9.20
N ALA A 55 -4.21 6.44 8.13
CA ALA A 55 -5.22 7.50 8.13
C ALA A 55 -6.62 6.89 7.99
N THR A 56 -7.55 7.32 8.85
CA THR A 56 -8.95 6.92 8.81
C THR A 56 -9.83 8.15 8.82
N PHE A 57 -10.85 8.16 7.99
CA PHE A 57 -11.86 9.22 8.02
C PHE A 57 -12.97 8.86 8.99
N GLN A 58 -13.29 9.79 9.89
CA GLN A 58 -14.29 9.58 10.95
C GLN A 58 -15.59 10.35 10.63
N PRO A 59 -16.75 9.89 11.13
CA PRO A 59 -18.03 10.60 10.95
C PRO A 59 -18.05 12.03 11.50
N SER A 60 -17.16 12.35 12.44
CA SER A 60 -16.92 13.69 13.01
C SER A 60 -16.28 14.68 12.01
N ASN A 61 -16.15 14.32 10.74
CA ASN A 61 -15.54 15.13 9.70
C ASN A 61 -14.05 15.41 9.98
N GLU A 62 -13.33 14.40 10.48
CA GLU A 62 -11.89 14.47 10.77
C GLU A 62 -11.15 13.28 10.16
N ILE A 63 -9.87 13.49 9.85
CA ILE A 63 -8.96 12.41 9.50
C ILE A 63 -8.10 12.08 10.71
N ARG A 64 -8.33 10.91 11.31
CA ARG A 64 -7.53 10.40 12.42
C ARG A 64 -6.33 9.65 11.88
N LEU A 65 -5.15 10.08 12.29
CA LEU A 65 -3.87 9.44 12.02
C LEU A 65 -3.44 8.58 13.20
N THR A 66 -2.86 7.43 12.91
CA THR A 66 -2.35 6.50 13.92
C THR A 66 -1.02 5.96 13.46
N PHE A 67 0.01 6.09 14.31
CA PHE A 67 1.27 5.38 14.13
C PHE A 67 1.02 3.89 14.35
N ILE A 68 1.45 3.05 13.41
CA ILE A 68 1.27 1.61 13.48
C ILE A 68 2.53 0.98 14.05
N ARG A 69 3.67 1.19 13.38
CA ARG A 69 4.99 0.66 13.78
C ARG A 69 6.12 1.27 12.96
N ASP A 70 7.35 1.03 13.40
CA ASP A 70 8.54 1.20 12.58
C ASP A 70 8.66 0.04 11.56
N LEU A 71 9.32 0.31 10.44
CA LEU A 71 9.73 -0.71 9.49
C LEU A 71 10.85 -1.55 10.14
N GLU A 72 10.69 -2.88 10.17
CA GLU A 72 11.69 -3.73 10.83
C GLU A 72 12.97 -3.86 10.00
N LYS A 73 14.08 -4.22 10.66
CA LYS A 73 15.34 -4.44 9.98
C LYS A 73 15.22 -5.55 8.93
N GLY A 74 15.63 -5.23 7.70
CA GLY A 74 15.58 -6.13 6.55
C GLY A 74 14.23 -6.20 5.86
N GLU A 75 13.25 -5.38 6.29
CA GLU A 75 12.04 -5.16 5.50
C GLU A 75 12.34 -4.21 4.34
N SER A 76 11.83 -4.56 3.16
CA SER A 76 11.68 -3.65 2.03
C SER A 76 10.21 -3.47 1.71
N SER A 77 9.87 -2.36 1.09
CA SER A 77 8.51 -2.03 0.67
C SER A 77 8.45 -1.89 -0.84
N GLU A 78 7.37 -2.44 -1.41
CA GLU A 78 6.89 -2.12 -2.75
C GLU A 78 5.43 -1.71 -2.56
N ASP A 79 5.15 -0.42 -2.75
CA ASP A 79 3.94 0.23 -2.26
C ASP A 79 3.73 0.00 -0.75
N ILE A 80 2.61 -0.62 -0.35
CA ILE A 80 2.34 -1.00 1.05
C ILE A 80 2.55 -2.49 1.31
N LEU A 81 2.96 -3.25 0.29
CA LEU A 81 3.38 -4.64 0.46
C LEU A 81 4.82 -4.65 0.97
N LEU A 82 4.98 -5.30 2.11
CA LEU A 82 6.25 -5.42 2.79
C LEU A 82 6.80 -6.81 2.57
N ARG A 83 8.11 -6.85 2.31
CA ARG A 83 8.86 -8.08 2.05
C ARG A 83 9.96 -8.23 3.08
N ARG A 84 10.19 -9.45 3.54
CA ARG A 84 11.28 -9.76 4.47
C ARG A 84 11.74 -11.20 4.32
N LYS A 85 13.03 -11.46 4.54
CA LYS A 85 13.56 -12.83 4.69
C LYS A 85 13.44 -13.29 6.14
N ILE A 86 12.74 -14.39 6.37
CA ILE A 86 12.61 -15.06 7.68
C ILE A 86 13.04 -16.52 7.50
N ASN A 87 14.08 -16.95 8.22
CA ASN A 87 14.65 -18.30 8.12
C ASN A 87 15.00 -18.72 6.67
N GLY A 88 15.55 -17.78 5.89
CA GLY A 88 15.93 -18.01 4.49
C GLY A 88 14.77 -17.95 3.49
N LYS A 89 13.52 -17.87 3.93
CA LYS A 89 12.34 -17.76 3.07
C LYS A 89 11.88 -16.32 2.94
N GLU A 90 11.48 -15.91 1.75
CA GLU A 90 10.83 -14.62 1.54
C GLU A 90 9.38 -14.68 2.04
N VAL A 91 8.98 -13.65 2.78
CA VAL A 91 7.66 -13.50 3.37
C VAL A 91 7.12 -12.13 3.00
N ILE A 92 5.88 -12.10 2.50
CA ILE A 92 5.18 -10.92 2.02
C ILE A 92 3.92 -10.69 2.88
N TYR A 93 3.66 -9.45 3.28
CA TYR A 93 2.48 -9.06 4.05
C TYR A 93 2.14 -7.60 3.77
N ARG A 94 0.94 -7.15 4.10
CA ARG A 94 0.60 -5.72 3.99
C ARG A 94 1.16 -4.96 5.17
N ALA A 95 1.40 -3.66 5.04
CA ALA A 95 1.84 -2.83 6.17
C ALA A 95 0.85 -2.77 7.34
N CYS A 96 -0.42 -3.13 7.09
CA CYS A 96 -1.45 -3.26 8.12
C CYS A 96 -1.48 -4.60 8.85
N ASP A 97 -0.78 -5.60 8.33
CA ASP A 97 -0.79 -6.96 8.87
C ASP A 97 0.35 -7.13 9.89
N ASP A 98 0.20 -8.07 10.83
CA ASP A 98 1.30 -8.52 11.67
C ASP A 98 2.30 -9.28 10.78
N PRO A 99 3.60 -8.92 10.76
CA PRO A 99 4.62 -9.62 9.99
C PRO A 99 4.66 -11.13 10.23
N LYS A 100 4.24 -11.60 11.42
CA LYS A 100 4.16 -13.04 11.76
C LYS A 100 3.13 -13.81 10.91
N ASN A 101 2.15 -13.11 10.35
CA ASN A 101 1.09 -13.69 9.52
C ASN A 101 1.38 -13.55 8.02
N GLY A 102 2.60 -13.18 7.65
CA GLY A 102 2.95 -13.03 6.25
C GLY A 102 2.92 -14.32 5.45
N ILE A 103 2.72 -14.17 4.15
CA ILE A 103 2.62 -15.25 3.19
C ILE A 103 4.02 -15.57 2.69
N ILE A 104 4.41 -16.84 2.83
CA ILE A 104 5.68 -17.34 2.29
C ILE A 104 5.58 -17.35 0.77
N VAL A 105 6.60 -16.81 0.11
CA VAL A 105 6.78 -17.00 -1.34
C VAL A 105 7.31 -18.43 -1.54
N ASP A 106 6.48 -19.29 -2.10
CA ASP A 106 6.76 -20.72 -2.35
C ASP A 106 6.84 -21.05 -3.85
N VAL A 107 6.83 -20.03 -4.70
CA VAL A 107 6.99 -20.15 -6.15
C VAL A 107 8.46 -20.00 -6.52
N GLU A 108 8.95 -20.87 -7.39
CA GLU A 108 10.31 -20.84 -7.92
C GLU A 108 10.56 -19.55 -8.72
N ASP A 109 11.77 -18.98 -8.60
CA ASP A 109 12.15 -17.71 -9.25
C ASP A 109 11.96 -17.76 -10.78
N GLU A 110 12.19 -18.92 -11.41
CA GLU A 110 11.99 -19.12 -12.85
C GLU A 110 10.54 -18.90 -13.28
N LYS A 111 9.57 -19.25 -12.42
CA LYS A 111 8.13 -19.06 -12.68
C LYS A 111 7.67 -17.62 -12.39
N LEU A 112 8.44 -16.88 -11.60
CA LEU A 112 8.20 -15.47 -11.30
C LEU A 112 8.90 -14.53 -12.28
N SER A 113 9.68 -15.05 -13.24
CA SER A 113 10.32 -14.24 -14.26
C SER A 113 9.27 -13.40 -15.03
N GLY A 114 9.46 -12.08 -15.04
CA GLY A 114 8.51 -11.13 -15.64
C GLY A 114 7.21 -10.91 -14.84
N CYS A 115 7.08 -11.47 -13.64
CA CYS A 115 5.91 -11.30 -12.79
C CYS A 115 6.20 -10.37 -11.60
N TRP A 116 5.24 -9.50 -11.28
CA TRP A 116 5.29 -8.59 -10.15
C TRP A 116 4.20 -8.94 -9.15
N ILE A 117 4.51 -8.90 -7.85
CA ILE A 117 3.50 -9.06 -6.80
C ILE A 117 2.67 -7.78 -6.75
N ARG A 118 1.37 -7.88 -7.03
CA ARG A 118 0.45 -6.75 -7.04
C ARG A 118 -0.38 -6.63 -5.78
N ALA A 119 -0.76 -7.76 -5.18
CA ALA A 119 -1.67 -7.74 -4.05
C ALA A 119 -1.60 -9.01 -3.20
N ILE A 120 -2.16 -8.90 -1.99
CA ILE A 120 -2.58 -10.06 -1.20
C ILE A 120 -4.11 -10.13 -1.28
N HIS A 121 -4.66 -11.27 -1.64
CA HIS A 121 -6.11 -11.51 -1.62
C HIS A 121 -6.42 -12.88 -1.02
N ARG A 122 -7.25 -12.91 0.04
CA ARG A 122 -7.69 -14.14 0.73
C ARG A 122 -6.52 -15.09 1.10
N GLY A 123 -5.43 -14.54 1.63
CA GLY A 123 -4.25 -15.31 2.05
C GLY A 123 -3.38 -15.82 0.89
N LYS A 124 -3.54 -15.26 -0.32
CA LYS A 124 -2.75 -15.61 -1.50
C LYS A 124 -2.08 -14.38 -2.08
N LEU A 125 -0.87 -14.56 -2.61
CA LEU A 125 -0.18 -13.56 -3.41
C LEU A 125 -0.77 -13.55 -4.83
N ILE A 126 -1.03 -12.35 -5.32
CA ILE A 126 -1.50 -12.11 -6.69
C ILE A 126 -0.35 -11.52 -7.47
N TYR A 127 -0.02 -12.18 -8.57
CA TYR A 127 1.04 -11.78 -9.50
C TYR A 127 0.42 -11.28 -10.79
N SER A 128 1.06 -10.32 -11.44
CA SER A 128 0.76 -9.91 -12.81
C SER A 128 2.03 -9.92 -13.64
N ASN A 129 1.90 -10.23 -14.93
CA ASN A 129 2.94 -10.00 -15.93
C ASN A 129 2.46 -8.88 -16.85
N ASP A 130 3.29 -7.85 -17.05
CA ASP A 130 2.95 -6.69 -17.86
C ASP A 130 2.68 -7.06 -19.34
N GLU A 131 3.23 -8.19 -19.83
CA GLU A 131 2.97 -8.72 -21.18
C GLU A 131 1.52 -9.22 -21.38
N LEU A 132 0.80 -9.58 -20.31
CA LEU A 132 -0.61 -10.00 -20.36
C LEU A 132 -1.58 -8.81 -20.27
N GLU A 133 -1.14 -7.68 -19.71
CA GLU A 133 -1.97 -6.47 -19.58
C GLU A 133 -2.18 -5.78 -20.94
N GLU A 134 -1.14 -5.72 -21.80
CA GLU A 134 -1.27 -5.15 -23.15
C GLU A 134 -2.23 -5.94 -24.06
N ALA A 135 -2.25 -7.27 -23.94
CA ALA A 135 -3.16 -8.12 -24.70
C ALA A 135 -4.62 -7.92 -24.29
N THR A 136 -4.88 -7.63 -23.00
CA THR A 136 -6.24 -7.44 -22.48
C THR A 136 -6.75 -6.03 -22.72
N ALA A 137 -5.90 -5.01 -22.55
CA ALA A 137 -6.23 -3.61 -22.81
C ALA A 137 -6.60 -3.36 -24.29
N ASN A 138 -5.90 -4.01 -25.23
CA ASN A 138 -6.21 -3.91 -26.66
C ASN A 138 -7.50 -4.65 -27.07
N SER A 139 -8.04 -5.53 -26.22
CA SER A 139 -9.32 -6.22 -26.48
C SER A 139 -10.56 -5.45 -25.99
N LEU A 140 -10.34 -4.45 -25.12
CA LEU A 140 -11.40 -3.64 -24.48
C LEU A 140 -11.50 -2.22 -25.05
N SER A 141 -10.61 -1.82 -25.96
CA SER A 141 -10.76 -0.60 -26.75
C SER A 141 -12.06 -0.67 -27.56
N PRO A 142 -13.00 0.30 -27.44
CA PRO A 142 -14.10 0.40 -28.38
C PRO A 142 -13.48 0.58 -29.76
N LYS A 143 -13.84 -0.28 -30.72
CA LYS A 143 -13.58 0.01 -32.12
C LYS A 143 -14.34 1.30 -32.45
N ILE A 144 -13.61 2.40 -32.63
CA ILE A 144 -14.12 3.65 -33.18
C ILE A 144 -14.39 3.43 -34.66
#